data_AF-A0A7J0FRQ6-F1
#
_entry.id   AF-A0A7J0FRQ6-F1
#
_cell.length_a   1.000
_cell.length_b   1.000
_cell.length_c   1.000
_cell.angle_alpha   90.00
_cell.angle_beta   90.00
_cell.angle_gamma   90.00
#
_symmetry.space_group_name_H-M   'P 1'
#
loop_
_entity.id
_entity.type
_entity.pdbx_description
1 polymer ?
#
loop_
_entity_poly.entity_id
_entity_poly.type
_entity_poly.pdbx_seq_one_letter_code
_entity_poly.pdbx_strand_id
1 'polypeptide(L)'
;MLFCAFRPQTYAETVTTTRSDAFYAPLLDEETDTDSVTPFVKAGFFSRMSFWWLNPLLTKGKGKILEDKDIPKLRKVDRAETCYSVFMEELSKRKEKRTPNPPMLSTIFFWQRRGILMSGFFALVKVLAVKLKQLRISNASKPTHSPGEITNYVTVDAYRIVVLVITLTVLGNYLMGNLQHKHLTKLLVSRDKRLKAIAEALANMTVLKLYAWETHFKNAVERLRKEELNNLSAILLKRGYNLVIFWSSPIIVAAISFWTCYVLGIPLNASSVFIFLTTLRLIQEPVRLIPDVVSEFIEANSAFTRIVKFLEAPELQNRHIGGDTGSRPPITRVYSCRSKKAYPVLLWLDSGLLTGPDA
;
A
#
# COMPACT_ATOMS: atom_id res chain seq x y z
N MET A 1 9.66 3.33 -16.80
CA MET A 1 10.49 4.54 -16.57
C MET A 1 10.25 5.08 -15.16
N LEU A 2 10.73 4.39 -14.13
CA LEU A 2 10.74 4.86 -12.74
C LEU A 2 11.93 4.18 -12.05
N PHE A 3 13.13 4.59 -12.44
CA PHE A 3 14.40 4.13 -11.85
C PHE A 3 15.50 5.18 -12.02
N CYS A 4 15.22 6.44 -11.71
CA CYS A 4 16.26 7.47 -11.61
C CYS A 4 15.87 8.50 -10.55
N ALA A 5 16.09 8.20 -9.27
CA ALA A 5 16.17 9.22 -8.22
C ALA A 5 16.77 8.62 -6.94
N PHE A 6 18.05 8.27 -6.95
CA PHE A 6 18.82 8.18 -5.71
C PHE A 6 20.27 8.53 -6.03
N ARG A 7 20.62 9.81 -5.87
CA ARG A 7 21.99 10.23 -5.58
C ARG A 7 21.96 10.97 -4.24
N PRO A 8 22.86 10.66 -3.30
CA PRO A 8 22.86 11.28 -1.98
C PRO A 8 23.37 12.72 -2.12
N GLN A 9 22.61 13.67 -1.59
CA GLN A 9 23.01 15.07 -1.48
C GLN A 9 23.66 15.25 -0.11
N THR A 10 24.94 15.62 -0.10
CA THR A 10 25.71 15.95 1.10
C THR A 10 25.18 17.27 1.68
N TYR A 11 24.51 17.20 2.83
CA TYR A 11 24.14 18.37 3.61
C TYR A 11 25.32 18.79 4.48
N ALA A 12 25.74 20.05 4.34
CA ALA A 12 26.60 20.72 5.31
C ALA A 12 25.71 21.24 6.44
N GLU A 13 25.83 20.66 7.63
CA GLU A 13 25.15 21.15 8.83
C GLU A 13 25.83 22.42 9.35
N THR A 14 25.09 23.53 9.38
CA THR A 14 25.39 24.64 10.29
C THR A 14 24.60 24.42 11.56
N VAL A 15 25.31 24.17 12.65
CA VAL A 15 24.74 23.89 13.98
C VAL A 15 24.20 25.19 14.56
N THR A 16 22.88 25.35 14.58
CA THR A 16 22.19 26.29 15.46
C THR A 16 21.44 25.51 16.54
N THR A 17 21.88 25.70 17.78
CA THR A 17 21.31 25.15 19.01
C THR A 17 19.87 25.64 19.17
N THR A 18 18.88 24.80 18.83
CA THR A 18 17.46 25.13 19.03
C THR A 18 16.86 24.36 20.21
N ARG A 19 16.40 25.16 21.17
CA ARG A 19 15.59 24.87 22.36
C ARG A 19 14.34 24.02 22.00
N SER A 20 13.97 23.11 22.90
CA SER A 20 12.95 22.06 22.78
C SER A 20 11.49 22.52 22.57
N ASP A 21 11.23 23.81 22.38
CA ASP A 21 9.87 24.37 22.34
C ASP A 21 9.32 24.51 20.90
N ALA A 22 10.08 24.14 19.88
CA ALA A 22 9.73 24.35 18.47
C ALA A 22 8.91 23.23 17.80
N PHE A 23 8.64 22.10 18.46
CA PHE A 23 7.95 20.96 17.83
C PHE A 23 6.43 21.10 17.67
N TYR A 24 5.81 22.16 18.20
CA TYR A 24 4.36 22.42 18.16
C TYR A 24 3.99 23.84 17.71
N ALA A 25 4.81 24.50 16.89
CA ALA A 25 4.36 25.73 16.23
C ALA A 25 3.36 25.36 15.12
N PRO A 26 2.09 25.81 15.18
CA PRO A 26 1.20 25.70 14.03
C PRO A 26 1.83 26.51 12.89
N LEU A 27 2.09 25.86 11.75
CA LEU A 27 2.49 26.55 10.52
C LEU A 27 1.29 27.35 10.00
N LEU A 28 1.02 28.48 10.63
CA LEU A 28 0.19 29.53 10.07
C LEU A 28 1.07 30.27 9.07
N ASP A 29 0.99 29.85 7.81
CA ASP A 29 1.57 30.61 6.70
C ASP A 29 0.95 32.01 6.68
N GLU A 30 1.79 33.05 6.67
CA GLU A 30 1.36 34.42 6.37
C GLU A 30 0.70 34.45 4.98
N GLU A 31 -0.56 34.92 4.93
CA GLU A 31 -1.34 35.07 3.71
C GLU A 31 -0.70 36.13 2.80
N THR A 32 0.15 35.68 1.88
CA THR A 32 0.54 36.47 0.71
C THR A 32 -0.50 36.31 -0.39
N ASP A 33 -1.11 37.44 -0.74
CA ASP A 33 -2.33 37.65 -1.55
C ASP A 33 -2.19 37.34 -3.05
N THR A 34 -1.50 36.25 -3.40
CA THR A 34 -1.54 35.68 -4.76
C THR A 34 -1.83 34.19 -4.67
N ASP A 35 -3.11 33.87 -4.48
CA ASP A 35 -3.66 32.53 -4.36
C ASP A 35 -3.48 31.77 -5.70
N SER A 36 -2.27 31.29 -5.99
CA SER A 36 -1.95 30.45 -7.15
C SER A 36 -2.48 29.02 -6.93
N VAL A 37 -3.80 28.92 -6.82
CA VAL A 37 -4.51 27.65 -6.74
C VAL A 37 -4.20 26.82 -7.98
N THR A 38 -4.06 25.49 -7.78
CA THR A 38 -3.84 24.52 -8.86
C THR A 38 -4.63 24.86 -10.15
N PRO A 39 -3.96 24.93 -11.32
CA PRO A 39 -4.61 25.18 -12.60
C PRO A 39 -5.74 24.20 -12.91
N PHE A 40 -5.74 23.05 -12.26
CA PHE A 40 -6.83 22.07 -12.25
C PHE A 40 -8.21 22.65 -11.89
N VAL A 41 -8.29 23.66 -11.00
CA VAL A 41 -9.56 24.33 -10.67
C VAL A 41 -10.11 25.07 -11.87
N LYS A 42 -9.24 25.80 -12.58
CA LYS A 42 -9.60 26.62 -13.76
C LYS A 42 -9.69 25.80 -15.05
N ALA A 43 -9.18 24.56 -15.07
CA ALA A 43 -9.17 23.69 -16.24
C ALA A 43 -10.60 23.28 -16.65
N GLY A 44 -10.88 23.38 -17.96
CA GLY A 44 -12.11 22.84 -18.56
C GLY A 44 -12.17 21.31 -18.59
N PHE A 45 -13.31 20.74 -18.96
CA PHE A 45 -13.55 19.28 -18.91
C PHE A 45 -12.48 18.45 -19.63
N PHE A 46 -12.14 18.79 -20.87
CA PHE A 46 -11.13 18.06 -21.66
C PHE A 46 -9.72 18.18 -21.09
N SER A 47 -9.36 19.36 -20.56
CA SER A 47 -8.06 19.58 -19.92
C SER A 47 -7.92 18.76 -18.64
N ARG A 48 -9.01 18.59 -17.88
CA ARG A 48 -9.06 17.69 -16.71
C ARG A 48 -8.92 16.23 -17.11
N MET A 49 -9.61 15.79 -18.17
CA MET A 49 -9.60 14.39 -18.63
C MET A 49 -8.24 13.97 -19.21
N SER A 50 -7.60 14.85 -19.99
CA SER A 50 -6.31 14.60 -20.65
C SER A 50 -5.09 14.97 -19.78
N PHE A 51 -5.31 15.43 -18.54
CA PHE A 51 -4.28 15.97 -17.66
C PHE A 51 -3.46 17.13 -18.26
N TRP A 52 -4.02 17.83 -19.26
CA TRP A 52 -3.32 18.89 -19.99
C TRP A 52 -2.92 20.09 -19.12
N TRP A 53 -3.68 20.35 -18.05
CA TRP A 53 -3.39 21.40 -17.08
C TRP A 53 -2.03 21.24 -16.37
N LEU A 54 -1.44 20.03 -16.43
CA LEU A 54 -0.13 19.73 -15.84
C LEU A 54 1.04 20.17 -16.73
N ASN A 55 0.81 20.38 -18.02
CA ASN A 55 1.87 20.70 -19.00
C ASN A 55 2.74 21.90 -18.61
N PRO A 56 2.19 23.04 -18.13
CA PRO A 56 3.01 24.19 -17.72
C PRO A 56 4.02 23.84 -16.62
N LEU A 57 3.62 22.99 -15.66
CA LEU A 57 4.49 22.56 -14.57
C LEU A 57 5.58 21.61 -15.07
N LEU A 58 5.25 20.69 -15.98
CA LEU A 58 6.23 19.78 -16.60
C LEU A 58 7.25 20.53 -17.45
N THR A 59 6.81 21.53 -18.22
CA THR A 59 7.71 22.38 -19.01
C THR A 59 8.63 23.19 -18.09
N LYS A 60 8.11 23.69 -16.95
CA LYS A 60 8.91 24.39 -15.94
C LYS A 60 9.95 23.47 -15.28
N GLY A 61 9.56 22.25 -14.93
CA GLY A 61 10.46 21.22 -14.36
C GLY A 61 11.50 20.69 -15.36
N LYS A 62 11.25 20.79 -16.67
CA LYS A 62 12.26 20.52 -17.70
C LYS A 62 13.35 21.60 -17.73
N GLY A 63 12.97 22.86 -17.46
CA GLY A 63 13.88 24.00 -17.51
C GLY A 63 14.65 24.26 -16.22
N LYS A 64 14.05 23.98 -15.05
CA LYS A 64 14.70 24.13 -13.75
C LYS A 64 14.27 23.04 -12.76
N ILE A 65 15.12 22.82 -11.75
CA ILE A 65 14.72 22.03 -10.57
C ILE A 65 13.59 22.81 -9.87
N LEU A 66 12.47 22.12 -9.62
CA LEU A 66 11.31 22.72 -8.99
C LEU A 66 11.60 22.97 -7.50
N GLU A 67 11.29 24.18 -7.03
CA GLU A 67 11.29 24.55 -5.61
C GLU A 67 9.84 24.55 -5.08
N ASP A 68 9.66 24.52 -3.76
CA ASP A 68 8.32 24.46 -3.13
C ASP A 68 7.40 25.62 -3.56
N LYS A 69 7.97 26.80 -3.78
CA LYS A 69 7.26 27.99 -4.29
C LYS A 69 6.71 27.83 -5.72
N ASP A 70 7.25 26.89 -6.50
CA ASP A 70 6.82 26.62 -7.88
C ASP A 70 5.65 25.64 -7.94
N ILE A 71 5.38 24.93 -6.84
CA ILE A 71 4.32 23.94 -6.74
C ILE A 71 3.02 24.66 -6.38
N PRO A 72 1.97 24.54 -7.19
CA PRO A 72 0.73 25.26 -6.93
C PRO A 72 0.01 24.73 -5.68
N LYS A 73 -0.67 25.62 -4.96
CA LYS A 73 -1.41 25.25 -3.75
C LYS A 73 -2.59 24.32 -4.07
N LEU A 74 -2.83 23.36 -3.16
CA LEU A 74 -3.98 22.46 -3.21
C LEU A 74 -5.30 23.25 -3.27
N ARG A 75 -6.27 22.67 -3.99
CA ARG A 75 -7.65 23.16 -4.01
C ARG A 75 -8.23 23.13 -2.59
N LYS A 76 -9.08 24.10 -2.26
CA LYS A 76 -9.71 24.21 -0.92
C LYS A 76 -10.33 22.89 -0.43
N VAL A 77 -11.09 22.18 -1.26
CA VAL A 77 -11.74 20.89 -0.89
C VAL A 77 -10.75 19.76 -0.60
N ASP A 78 -9.52 19.84 -1.10
CA ASP A 78 -8.47 18.82 -0.92
C ASP A 78 -7.49 19.23 0.21
N ARG A 79 -7.71 20.39 0.86
CA ARG A 79 -6.89 20.85 1.99
C ARG A 79 -7.19 20.04 3.25
N ALA A 80 -6.17 19.83 4.08
CA ALA A 80 -6.29 19.08 5.33
C ALA A 80 -7.35 19.66 6.28
N GLU A 81 -7.44 21.00 6.38
CA GLU A 81 -8.44 21.70 7.20
C GLU A 81 -9.87 21.32 6.80
N THR A 82 -10.18 21.41 5.51
CA THR A 82 -11.52 21.08 4.99
C THR A 82 -11.82 19.59 5.10
N CYS A 83 -10.86 18.72 4.78
CA CYS A 83 -11.03 17.27 4.97
C CYS A 83 -11.28 16.90 6.44
N TYR A 84 -10.54 17.53 7.36
CA TYR A 84 -10.68 17.32 8.79
C TYR A 84 -12.02 17.83 9.31
N SER A 85 -12.44 19.02 8.92
CA SER A 85 -13.72 19.60 9.38
C SER A 85 -14.90 18.73 8.97
N VAL A 86 -14.96 18.29 7.70
CA VAL A 86 -16.03 17.41 7.21
C VAL A 86 -15.98 16.03 7.89
N PHE A 87 -14.79 15.49 8.14
CA PHE A 87 -14.65 14.22 8.88
C PHE A 87 -15.13 14.33 10.33
N MET A 88 -14.75 15.39 11.03
CA MET A 88 -15.15 15.63 12.42
C MET A 88 -16.65 15.90 12.56
N GLU A 89 -17.25 16.62 11.61
CA GLU A 89 -18.70 16.86 11.57
C GLU A 89 -19.48 15.54 11.39
N GLU A 90 -19.00 14.63 10.56
CA GLU A 90 -19.64 13.33 10.38
C GLU A 90 -19.45 12.42 11.60
N LEU A 91 -18.28 12.48 12.24
CA LEU A 91 -17.98 11.74 13.46
C LEU A 91 -18.81 12.23 14.66
N SER A 92 -19.06 13.53 14.78
CA SER A 92 -19.90 14.10 15.84
C SER A 92 -21.38 13.73 15.66
N LYS A 93 -21.94 13.89 14.45
CA LYS A 93 -23.31 13.43 14.10
C LYS A 93 -23.54 11.96 14.44
N ARG A 94 -22.49 11.14 14.31
CA ARG A 94 -22.51 9.72 14.64
C ARG A 94 -22.42 9.44 16.14
N LYS A 95 -21.60 10.18 16.90
CA LYS A 95 -21.56 10.07 18.37
C LYS A 95 -22.93 10.42 19.01
N GLU A 96 -23.67 11.33 18.39
CA GLU A 96 -25.01 11.77 18.85
C GLU A 96 -26.10 10.72 18.58
N LYS A 97 -26.07 10.05 17.42
CA LYS A 97 -26.94 8.90 17.13
C LYS A 97 -26.43 7.67 17.90
N ARG A 98 -26.94 7.45 19.12
CA ARG A 98 -26.76 6.22 19.94
C ARG A 98 -27.30 4.95 19.24
N THR A 99 -26.74 4.58 18.09
CA THR A 99 -26.97 3.27 17.49
C THR A 99 -25.94 2.27 18.02
N PRO A 100 -26.35 1.06 18.46
CA PRO A 100 -25.40 0.01 18.82
C PRO A 100 -24.67 -0.42 17.55
N ASN A 101 -23.41 0.01 17.43
CA ASN A 101 -22.39 -0.47 16.48
C ASN A 101 -22.80 -0.59 14.99
N PRO A 102 -22.77 0.49 14.18
CA PRO A 102 -22.41 0.35 12.77
C PRO A 102 -20.87 0.21 12.66
N PRO A 103 -20.30 -0.49 11.67
CA PRO A 103 -18.87 -0.44 11.43
C PRO A 103 -18.47 0.94 10.91
N MET A 104 -17.41 1.54 11.45
CA MET A 104 -16.82 2.82 10.99
C MET A 104 -16.44 2.77 9.49
N LEU A 105 -16.24 1.55 8.93
CA LEU A 105 -16.04 1.28 7.51
C LEU A 105 -17.18 1.81 6.62
N SER A 106 -18.42 1.74 7.09
CA SER A 106 -19.59 2.16 6.30
C SER A 106 -19.55 3.66 5.99
N THR A 107 -19.12 4.48 6.96
CA THR A 107 -19.03 5.94 6.80
C THR A 107 -17.93 6.33 5.81
N ILE A 108 -16.77 5.66 5.86
CA ILE A 108 -15.67 5.90 4.92
C ILE A 108 -16.04 5.40 3.51
N PHE A 109 -16.70 4.26 3.44
CA PHE A 109 -17.22 3.73 2.18
C PHE A 109 -18.25 4.70 1.57
N PHE A 110 -19.13 5.29 2.38
CA PHE A 110 -20.08 6.31 1.95
C PHE A 110 -19.38 7.55 1.38
N TRP A 111 -18.33 8.03 2.07
CA TRP A 111 -17.51 9.16 1.63
C TRP A 111 -16.85 8.91 0.26
N GLN A 112 -16.25 7.73 0.09
CA GLN A 112 -15.53 7.39 -1.14
C GLN A 112 -16.42 6.79 -2.24
N ARG A 113 -17.72 6.58 -1.96
CA ARG A 113 -18.67 5.90 -2.84
C ARG A 113 -18.73 6.49 -4.25
N ARG A 114 -18.69 7.82 -4.38
CA ARG A 114 -18.71 8.48 -5.69
C ARG A 114 -17.47 8.11 -6.53
N GLY A 115 -16.29 8.08 -5.91
CA GLY A 115 -15.06 7.65 -6.57
C GLY A 115 -15.11 6.18 -6.99
N ILE A 116 -15.60 5.30 -6.11
CA ILE A 116 -15.74 3.86 -6.37
C ILE A 116 -16.73 3.60 -7.50
N LEU A 117 -17.87 4.31 -7.53
CA LEU A 117 -18.86 4.19 -8.59
C LEU A 117 -18.28 4.64 -9.94
N MET A 118 -17.56 5.78 -9.97
CA MET A 118 -16.92 6.26 -11.19
C MET A 118 -15.83 5.29 -11.67
N SER A 119 -14.98 4.78 -10.77
CA SER A 119 -13.96 3.79 -11.14
C SER A 119 -14.58 2.48 -11.63
N GLY A 120 -15.68 2.04 -11.00
CA GLY A 120 -16.45 0.86 -11.42
C GLY A 120 -17.05 1.02 -12.81
N PHE A 121 -17.61 2.20 -13.11
CA PHE A 121 -18.11 2.52 -14.45
C PHE A 121 -17.00 2.45 -15.50
N PHE A 122 -15.85 3.07 -15.27
CA PHE A 122 -14.72 3.00 -16.20
C PHE A 122 -14.17 1.58 -16.36
N ALA A 123 -14.14 0.79 -15.29
CA ALA A 123 -13.77 -0.61 -15.35
C ALA A 123 -14.75 -1.41 -16.23
N LEU A 124 -16.05 -1.18 -16.10
CA LEU A 124 -17.08 -1.83 -16.92
C LEU A 124 -16.95 -1.43 -18.39
N VAL A 125 -16.74 -0.14 -18.69
CA VAL A 125 -16.46 0.34 -20.06
C VAL A 125 -15.22 -0.33 -20.64
N LYS A 126 -14.15 -0.48 -19.85
CA LYS A 126 -12.94 -1.20 -20.27
C LYS A 126 -13.25 -2.66 -20.63
N VAL A 127 -14.01 -3.39 -19.80
CA VAL A 127 -14.39 -4.79 -20.09
C VAL A 127 -15.24 -4.89 -21.36
N LEU A 128 -16.21 -3.99 -21.53
CA LEU A 128 -17.03 -3.94 -22.74
C LEU A 128 -16.20 -3.65 -23.99
N ALA A 129 -15.27 -2.68 -23.93
CA ALA A 129 -14.39 -2.34 -25.04
C ALA A 129 -13.50 -3.53 -25.46
N VAL A 130 -12.95 -4.25 -24.48
CA VAL A 130 -12.17 -5.47 -24.72
C VAL A 130 -13.03 -6.55 -25.38
N LYS A 131 -14.25 -6.78 -24.88
CA LYS A 131 -15.19 -7.75 -25.47
C LYS A 131 -15.59 -7.39 -26.90
N LEU A 132 -15.88 -6.12 -27.16
CA LEU A 132 -16.20 -5.61 -28.51
C LEU A 132 -15.01 -5.78 -29.48
N LYS A 133 -13.78 -5.56 -29.01
CA LYS A 133 -12.56 -5.81 -29.79
C LYS A 133 -12.46 -7.30 -30.18
N GLN A 134 -12.69 -8.21 -29.22
CA GLN A 134 -12.69 -9.65 -29.50
C GLN A 134 -13.78 -10.06 -30.48
N LEU A 135 -15.00 -9.52 -30.33
CA LEU A 135 -16.11 -9.80 -31.23
C LEU A 135 -15.82 -9.33 -32.66
N ARG A 136 -15.21 -8.16 -32.85
CA ARG A 136 -14.78 -7.68 -34.18
C ARG A 136 -13.75 -8.60 -34.81
N ILE A 137 -12.74 -9.01 -34.05
CA ILE A 137 -11.70 -9.95 -34.52
C ILE A 137 -12.33 -11.29 -34.91
N SER A 138 -13.24 -11.83 -34.08
CA SER A 138 -13.93 -13.09 -34.36
C SER A 138 -14.79 -13.00 -35.62
N ASN A 139 -15.53 -11.90 -35.81
CA ASN A 139 -16.37 -11.70 -37.01
C ASN A 139 -15.53 -11.53 -38.28
N ALA A 140 -14.37 -10.87 -38.22
CA ALA A 140 -13.48 -10.70 -39.36
C ALA A 140 -12.80 -12.00 -39.82
N SER A 141 -12.85 -13.04 -38.99
CA SER A 141 -12.07 -14.27 -39.16
C SER A 141 -12.88 -15.48 -39.67
N LYS A 142 -14.09 -15.24 -40.19
CA LYS A 142 -14.97 -16.28 -40.78
C LYS A 142 -14.82 -16.37 -42.31
N PRO A 143 -14.46 -17.56 -42.84
CA PRO A 143 -15.05 -18.10 -44.06
C PRO A 143 -15.94 -19.33 -43.73
N THR A 144 -17.18 -19.29 -44.21
CA THR A 144 -18.10 -20.43 -44.49
C THR A 144 -17.92 -21.73 -43.68
N HIS A 145 -18.65 -21.91 -42.57
CA HIS A 145 -19.24 -23.20 -42.11
C HIS A 145 -20.19 -22.97 -40.92
N SER A 146 -21.19 -23.86 -40.75
CA SER A 146 -22.32 -23.77 -39.81
C SER A 146 -21.87 -23.37 -38.39
N PRO A 147 -22.21 -22.16 -37.91
CA PRO A 147 -21.63 -21.59 -36.69
C PRO A 147 -22.12 -22.21 -35.37
N GLY A 148 -23.11 -23.10 -35.37
CA GLY A 148 -23.89 -23.44 -34.17
C GLY A 148 -23.35 -24.60 -33.32
N GLU A 149 -22.77 -25.64 -33.92
CA GLU A 149 -22.37 -26.85 -33.17
C GLU A 149 -20.91 -26.80 -32.70
N ILE A 150 -19.99 -26.38 -33.57
CA ILE A 150 -18.54 -26.32 -33.23
C ILE A 150 -18.26 -25.25 -32.17
N THR A 151 -19.00 -24.14 -32.20
CA THR A 151 -18.90 -23.13 -31.15
C THR A 151 -19.45 -23.65 -29.83
N ASN A 152 -20.53 -24.43 -29.80
CA ASN A 152 -21.09 -24.91 -28.53
C ASN A 152 -20.17 -25.93 -27.84
N TYR A 153 -19.59 -26.90 -28.56
CA TYR A 153 -18.63 -27.84 -27.97
C TYR A 153 -17.32 -27.17 -27.55
N VAL A 154 -16.72 -26.35 -28.43
CA VAL A 154 -15.46 -25.67 -28.10
C VAL A 154 -15.66 -24.60 -27.01
N THR A 155 -16.79 -23.89 -26.99
CA THR A 155 -17.04 -22.90 -25.93
C THR A 155 -17.42 -23.54 -24.61
N VAL A 156 -18.22 -24.61 -24.59
CA VAL A 156 -18.61 -25.27 -23.32
C VAL A 156 -17.44 -26.04 -22.72
N ASP A 157 -16.66 -26.80 -23.52
CA ASP A 157 -15.51 -27.55 -22.98
C ASP A 157 -14.32 -26.63 -22.68
N ALA A 158 -14.03 -25.64 -23.52
CA ALA A 158 -13.01 -24.64 -23.17
C ALA A 158 -13.44 -23.81 -21.95
N TYR A 159 -14.72 -23.48 -21.80
CA TYR A 159 -15.22 -22.78 -20.62
C TYR A 159 -15.10 -23.63 -19.35
N ARG A 160 -15.41 -24.94 -19.42
CA ARG A 160 -15.22 -25.85 -18.28
C ARG A 160 -13.75 -25.97 -17.86
N ILE A 161 -12.84 -26.11 -18.82
CA ILE A 161 -11.39 -26.15 -18.57
C ILE A 161 -10.93 -24.82 -17.97
N VAL A 162 -11.38 -23.69 -18.52
CA VAL A 162 -11.06 -22.36 -18.01
C VAL A 162 -11.59 -22.16 -16.59
N VAL A 163 -12.84 -22.53 -16.30
CA VAL A 163 -13.42 -22.43 -14.95
C VAL A 163 -12.65 -23.31 -13.97
N LEU A 164 -12.27 -24.53 -14.35
CA LEU A 164 -11.46 -25.41 -13.52
C LEU A 164 -10.06 -24.83 -13.23
N VAL A 165 -9.40 -24.26 -14.25
CA VAL A 165 -8.10 -23.60 -14.09
C VAL A 165 -8.23 -22.38 -13.17
N ILE A 166 -9.31 -21.61 -13.30
CA ILE A 166 -9.60 -20.45 -12.44
C ILE A 166 -9.83 -20.91 -10.99
N THR A 167 -10.65 -21.92 -10.74
CA THR A 167 -10.96 -22.37 -9.37
C THR A 167 -9.71 -22.93 -8.68
N LEU A 168 -8.90 -23.73 -9.38
CA LEU A 168 -7.64 -24.25 -8.86
C LEU A 168 -6.62 -23.12 -8.60
N THR A 169 -6.55 -22.13 -9.49
CA THR A 169 -5.67 -20.97 -9.34
C THR A 169 -6.07 -20.11 -8.13
N VAL A 170 -7.37 -19.83 -7.98
CA VAL A 170 -7.90 -19.05 -6.85
C VAL A 170 -7.65 -19.78 -5.53
N LEU A 171 -7.85 -21.10 -5.48
CA LEU A 171 -7.62 -21.91 -4.28
C LEU A 171 -6.13 -21.97 -3.90
N GLY A 172 -5.24 -22.18 -4.88
CA GLY A 172 -3.79 -22.17 -4.65
C GLY A 172 -3.29 -20.79 -4.16
N ASN A 173 -3.83 -19.72 -4.74
CA ASN A 173 -3.52 -18.35 -4.33
C ASN A 173 -4.03 -18.02 -2.92
N TYR A 174 -5.22 -18.50 -2.55
CA TYR A 174 -5.77 -18.32 -1.21
C TYR A 174 -4.87 -18.94 -0.13
N LEU A 175 -4.41 -20.18 -0.34
CA LEU A 175 -3.47 -20.85 0.57
C LEU A 175 -2.14 -20.09 0.66
N MET A 176 -1.65 -19.57 -0.47
CA MET A 176 -0.42 -18.81 -0.53
C MET A 176 -0.51 -17.48 0.24
N GLY A 177 -1.65 -16.78 0.19
CA GLY A 177 -1.86 -15.51 0.90
C GLY A 177 -1.63 -15.63 2.42
N ASN A 178 -2.13 -16.70 3.04
CA ASN A 178 -1.94 -16.95 4.48
C ASN A 178 -0.46 -17.19 4.83
N LEU A 179 0.27 -17.91 3.97
CA LEU A 179 1.70 -18.13 4.14
C LEU A 179 2.49 -16.82 3.96
N GLN A 180 2.12 -16.01 2.98
CA GLN A 180 2.73 -14.69 2.74
C GLN A 180 2.54 -13.78 3.95
N HIS A 181 1.34 -13.73 4.52
CA HIS A 181 1.06 -12.90 5.68
C HIS A 181 1.92 -13.27 6.90
N LYS A 182 2.10 -14.57 7.17
CA LYS A 182 3.00 -15.03 8.26
C LYS A 182 4.44 -14.56 8.07
N HIS A 183 4.94 -14.58 6.85
CA HIS A 183 6.31 -14.12 6.54
C HIS A 183 6.41 -12.60 6.62
N LEU A 184 5.40 -11.88 6.12
CA LEU A 184 5.32 -10.41 6.21
C LEU A 184 5.31 -9.94 7.67
N THR A 185 4.51 -10.56 8.54
CA THR A 185 4.47 -10.23 9.96
C THR A 185 5.83 -10.46 10.63
N LYS A 186 6.52 -11.56 10.30
CA LYS A 186 7.88 -11.82 10.82
C LYS A 186 8.88 -10.74 10.36
N LEU A 187 8.79 -10.29 9.11
CA LEU A 187 9.61 -9.20 8.58
C LEU A 187 9.33 -7.88 9.31
N LEU A 188 8.06 -7.55 9.54
CA LEU A 188 7.66 -6.33 10.26
C LEU A 188 8.23 -6.30 11.69
N VAL A 189 8.11 -7.41 12.42
CA VAL A 189 8.68 -7.53 13.78
C VAL A 189 10.21 -7.36 13.77
N SER A 190 10.91 -7.94 12.79
CA SER A 190 12.37 -7.78 12.67
C SER A 190 12.77 -6.33 12.34
N ARG A 191 12.01 -5.66 11.45
CA ARG A 191 12.21 -4.25 11.10
C ARG A 191 12.00 -3.32 12.28
N ASP A 192 10.95 -3.55 13.08
CA ASP A 192 10.66 -2.73 14.26
C ASP A 192 11.79 -2.81 15.30
N LYS A 193 12.37 -4.01 15.51
CA LYS A 193 13.55 -4.19 16.37
C LYS A 193 14.74 -3.35 15.89
N ARG A 194 15.04 -3.37 14.58
CA ARG A 194 16.14 -2.58 14.00
C ARG A 194 15.89 -1.08 14.14
N LEU A 195 14.69 -0.61 13.80
CA LEU A 195 14.34 0.81 13.89
C LEU A 195 14.41 1.31 15.34
N LYS A 196 13.95 0.50 16.29
CA LYS A 196 14.06 0.81 17.72
C LYS A 196 15.51 0.92 18.17
N ALA A 197 16.36 -0.04 17.82
CA ALA A 197 17.79 -0.01 18.18
C ALA A 197 18.50 1.23 17.60
N ILE A 198 18.19 1.61 16.36
CA ILE A 198 18.74 2.83 15.74
C ILE A 198 18.24 4.09 16.44
N ALA A 199 16.95 4.15 16.79
CA ALA A 199 16.39 5.29 17.51
C ALA A 199 17.03 5.46 18.89
N GLU A 200 17.25 4.36 19.63
CA GLU A 200 17.93 4.37 20.93
C GLU A 200 19.40 4.80 20.82
N ALA A 201 20.10 4.39 19.76
CA ALA A 201 21.47 4.80 19.49
C ALA A 201 21.56 6.30 19.13
N LEU A 202 20.66 6.80 18.27
CA LEU A 202 20.63 8.22 17.88
C LEU A 202 20.29 9.13 19.06
N ALA A 203 19.33 8.72 19.90
CA ALA A 203 18.98 9.47 21.10
C ALA A 203 20.15 9.61 22.10
N ASN A 204 21.08 8.66 22.10
CA ASN A 204 22.23 8.63 23.01
C ASN A 204 23.59 8.79 22.29
N MET A 205 23.61 9.41 21.11
CA MET A 205 24.79 9.44 20.22
C MET A 205 26.04 10.05 20.88
N THR A 206 25.87 11.07 21.72
CA THR A 206 26.98 11.71 22.44
C THR A 206 27.67 10.74 23.40
N VAL A 207 26.90 9.95 24.16
CA VAL A 207 27.42 8.92 25.06
C VAL A 207 28.15 7.85 24.27
N LEU A 208 27.58 7.38 23.16
CA LEU A 208 28.21 6.38 22.30
C LEU A 208 29.58 6.85 21.78
N LYS A 209 29.71 8.13 21.44
CA LYS A 209 30.99 8.74 21.00
C LYS A 209 32.00 8.86 22.14
N LEU A 210 31.57 9.29 23.32
CA LEU A 210 32.45 9.45 24.49
C LEU A 210 33.10 8.12 24.91
N TYR A 211 32.36 7.01 24.83
CA TYR A 211 32.85 5.67 25.16
C TYR A 211 33.45 4.90 23.97
N ALA A 212 33.51 5.50 22.77
CA ALA A 212 33.93 4.85 21.54
C ALA A 212 33.16 3.53 21.24
N TRP A 213 31.89 3.45 21.64
CA TRP A 213 31.01 2.27 21.46
C TRP A 213 30.33 2.20 20.09
N GLU A 214 30.69 3.09 19.17
CA GLU A 214 30.11 3.16 17.82
C GLU A 214 30.21 1.83 17.07
N THR A 215 31.37 1.17 17.13
CA THR A 215 31.63 -0.12 16.46
C THR A 215 30.80 -1.24 17.07
N HIS A 216 30.66 -1.28 18.40
CA HIS A 216 29.84 -2.28 19.08
C HIS A 216 28.36 -2.15 18.70
N PHE A 217 27.81 -0.94 18.73
CA PHE A 217 26.42 -0.69 18.32
C PHE A 217 26.20 -0.92 16.83
N LYS A 218 27.16 -0.54 15.97
CA LYS A 218 27.13 -0.85 14.54
C LYS A 218 27.01 -2.35 14.30
N ASN A 219 27.83 -3.16 14.97
CA ASN A 219 27.79 -4.63 14.84
C ASN A 219 26.45 -5.21 15.33
N ALA A 220 25.87 -4.67 16.40
CA ALA A 220 24.55 -5.07 16.88
C ALA A 220 23.44 -4.78 15.84
N VAL A 221 23.46 -3.59 15.22
CA VAL A 221 22.52 -3.21 14.15
C VAL A 221 22.73 -4.06 12.90
N GLU A 222 23.97 -4.36 12.52
CA GLU A 222 24.30 -5.24 11.39
C GLU A 222 23.78 -6.68 11.61
N ARG A 223 23.87 -7.20 12.83
CA ARG A 223 23.29 -8.52 13.16
C ARG A 223 21.77 -8.54 12.95
N LEU A 224 21.07 -7.51 13.42
CA LEU A 224 19.62 -7.35 13.18
C LEU A 224 19.31 -7.19 11.69
N ARG A 225 20.15 -6.46 10.95
CA ARG A 225 20.01 -6.28 9.51
C ARG A 225 20.18 -7.58 8.74
N LYS A 226 21.10 -8.46 9.13
CA LYS A 226 21.30 -9.78 8.50
C LYS A 226 20.07 -10.67 8.69
N GLU A 227 19.45 -10.66 9.86
CA GLU A 227 18.19 -11.37 10.11
C GLU A 227 17.05 -10.80 9.25
N GLU A 228 16.93 -9.48 9.16
CA GLU A 228 15.93 -8.80 8.31
C GLU A 228 16.12 -9.20 6.83
N LEU A 229 17.36 -9.18 6.34
CA LEU A 229 17.70 -9.52 4.96
C LEU A 229 17.40 -10.99 4.63
N ASN A 230 17.67 -11.91 5.56
CA ASN A 230 17.34 -13.34 5.38
C ASN A 230 15.81 -13.57 5.30
N ASN A 231 15.04 -12.87 6.12
CA ASN A 231 13.57 -12.95 6.05
C ASN A 231 13.05 -12.29 4.75
N LEU A 232 13.64 -11.16 4.36
CA LEU A 232 13.28 -10.43 3.14
C LEU A 232 13.61 -11.23 1.88
N SER A 233 14.78 -11.89 1.81
CA SER A 233 15.17 -12.71 0.66
C SER A 233 14.22 -13.90 0.49
N ALA A 234 13.82 -14.55 1.58
CA ALA A 234 12.83 -15.63 1.52
C ALA A 234 11.47 -15.15 0.98
N ILE A 235 11.04 -13.93 1.33
CA ILE A 235 9.80 -13.33 0.79
C ILE A 235 9.96 -13.01 -0.70
N LEU A 236 11.07 -12.38 -1.10
CA LEU A 236 11.33 -12.02 -2.49
C LEU A 236 11.46 -13.24 -3.39
N LEU A 237 12.13 -14.31 -2.92
CA LEU A 237 12.27 -15.55 -3.66
C LEU A 237 10.92 -16.25 -3.87
N LYS A 238 10.07 -16.27 -2.84
CA LYS A 238 8.69 -16.76 -2.95
C LYS A 238 7.85 -15.93 -3.93
N ARG A 239 7.99 -14.60 -3.90
CA ARG A 239 7.31 -13.70 -4.85
C ARG A 239 7.77 -13.95 -6.28
N GLY A 240 9.08 -14.09 -6.51
CA GLY A 240 9.66 -14.40 -7.81
C GLY A 240 9.21 -15.77 -8.33
N TYR A 241 9.21 -16.79 -7.49
CA TYR A 241 8.71 -18.13 -7.83
C TYR A 241 7.24 -18.09 -8.26
N ASN A 242 6.37 -17.44 -7.48
CA ASN A 242 4.96 -17.26 -7.84
C ASN A 242 4.80 -16.50 -9.16
N LEU A 243 5.59 -15.45 -9.37
CA LEU A 243 5.58 -14.69 -10.63
C LEU A 243 5.87 -15.61 -11.82
N VAL A 244 6.95 -16.40 -11.76
CA VAL A 244 7.33 -17.30 -12.85
C VAL A 244 6.22 -18.30 -13.17
N ILE A 245 5.63 -18.94 -12.16
CA ILE A 245 4.51 -19.89 -12.35
C ILE A 245 3.31 -19.22 -13.01
N PHE A 246 2.94 -18.02 -12.55
CA PHE A 246 1.78 -17.31 -13.09
C PHE A 246 2.02 -16.71 -14.47
N TRP A 247 3.26 -16.36 -14.82
CA TRP A 247 3.61 -15.88 -16.15
C TRP A 247 3.82 -16.99 -17.18
N SER A 248 4.22 -18.20 -16.76
CA SER A 248 4.36 -19.36 -17.65
C SER A 248 3.05 -20.12 -17.87
N SER A 249 2.11 -20.04 -16.93
CA SER A 249 0.79 -20.65 -17.02
C SER A 249 0.02 -20.43 -18.35
N PRO A 250 -0.04 -19.24 -18.99
CA PRO A 250 -0.76 -19.07 -20.27
C PRO A 250 -0.15 -19.93 -21.38
N ILE A 251 1.18 -20.07 -21.36
CA ILE A 251 1.95 -20.77 -22.38
C ILE A 251 1.75 -22.27 -22.21
N ILE A 252 1.83 -22.76 -20.97
CA ILE A 252 1.63 -24.17 -20.64
C ILE A 252 0.18 -24.60 -20.96
N VAL A 253 -0.81 -23.83 -20.53
CA VAL A 253 -2.23 -24.12 -20.81
C VAL A 253 -2.50 -24.13 -22.31
N ALA A 254 -1.92 -23.19 -23.07
CA ALA A 254 -2.07 -23.18 -24.52
C ALA A 254 -1.40 -24.39 -25.20
N ALA A 255 -0.18 -24.74 -24.80
CA ALA A 255 0.56 -25.88 -25.33
C ALA A 255 -0.20 -27.20 -25.10
N ILE A 256 -0.69 -27.42 -23.87
CA ILE A 256 -1.49 -28.61 -23.53
C ILE A 256 -2.78 -28.64 -24.35
N SER A 257 -3.49 -27.52 -24.46
CA SER A 257 -4.75 -27.46 -25.19
C SER A 257 -4.57 -27.79 -26.67
N PHE A 258 -3.55 -27.24 -27.33
CA PHE A 258 -3.27 -27.55 -28.74
C PHE A 258 -2.75 -28.97 -28.93
N TRP A 259 -1.95 -29.48 -27.99
CA TRP A 259 -1.51 -30.89 -27.99
C TRP A 259 -2.70 -31.83 -27.92
N THR A 260 -3.66 -31.57 -27.04
CA THR A 260 -4.90 -32.36 -26.93
C THR A 260 -5.74 -32.28 -28.20
N CYS A 261 -5.89 -31.11 -28.82
CA CYS A 261 -6.59 -30.97 -30.10
C CYS A 261 -5.92 -31.76 -31.24
N TYR A 262 -4.59 -31.81 -31.26
CA TYR A 262 -3.83 -32.61 -32.23
C TYR A 262 -4.10 -34.10 -32.06
N VAL A 263 -4.06 -34.61 -30.82
CA VAL A 263 -4.32 -36.03 -30.52
C VAL A 263 -5.77 -36.42 -30.81
N LEU A 264 -6.73 -35.53 -30.59
CA LEU A 264 -8.16 -35.75 -30.87
C LEU A 264 -8.54 -35.56 -32.36
N GLY A 265 -7.60 -35.14 -33.22
CA GLY A 265 -7.86 -34.95 -34.65
C GLY A 265 -8.78 -33.78 -34.99
N ILE A 266 -8.88 -32.77 -34.12
CA ILE A 266 -9.74 -31.59 -34.34
C ILE A 266 -9.04 -30.63 -35.30
N PRO A 267 -9.69 -30.14 -36.38
CA PRO A 267 -9.06 -29.23 -37.33
C PRO A 267 -8.75 -27.87 -36.69
N LEU A 268 -7.46 -27.51 -36.65
CA LEU A 268 -6.95 -26.25 -36.09
C LEU A 268 -6.70 -25.23 -37.20
N ASN A 269 -7.53 -24.18 -37.25
CA ASN A 269 -7.36 -23.06 -38.17
C ASN A 269 -6.58 -21.92 -37.49
N ALA A 270 -5.84 -21.11 -38.27
CA ALA A 270 -5.12 -19.94 -37.74
C ALA A 270 -6.05 -18.96 -36.99
N SER A 271 -7.28 -18.81 -37.50
CA SER A 271 -8.37 -18.05 -36.88
C SER A 271 -8.72 -18.54 -35.47
N SER A 272 -8.95 -19.85 -35.30
CA SER A 272 -9.34 -20.43 -34.00
C SER A 272 -8.19 -20.43 -33.00
N VAL A 273 -6.96 -20.68 -33.47
CA VAL A 273 -5.73 -20.59 -32.65
C VAL A 273 -5.53 -19.17 -32.10
N PHE A 274 -5.68 -18.14 -32.93
CA PHE A 274 -5.53 -16.75 -32.50
C PHE A 274 -6.63 -16.32 -31.51
N ILE A 275 -7.89 -16.70 -31.78
CA ILE A 275 -9.02 -16.43 -30.88
C ILE A 275 -8.82 -17.11 -29.53
N PHE A 276 -8.37 -18.38 -29.52
CA PHE A 276 -8.10 -19.12 -28.30
C PHE A 276 -6.97 -18.47 -27.47
N LEU A 277 -5.81 -18.18 -28.07
CA LEU A 277 -4.68 -17.54 -27.40
C LEU A 277 -5.05 -16.17 -26.83
N THR A 278 -5.82 -15.39 -27.59
CA THR A 278 -6.24 -14.06 -27.15
C THR A 278 -7.26 -14.14 -26.01
N THR A 279 -8.22 -15.07 -26.09
CA THR A 279 -9.19 -15.34 -25.02
C THR A 279 -8.50 -15.79 -23.74
N LEU A 280 -7.52 -16.70 -23.84
CA LEU A 280 -6.75 -17.18 -22.69
C LEU A 280 -6.00 -16.04 -21.98
N ARG A 281 -5.30 -15.17 -22.74
CA ARG A 281 -4.58 -14.02 -22.17
C ARG A 281 -5.52 -13.02 -21.49
N LEU A 282 -6.68 -12.77 -22.07
CA LEU A 282 -7.68 -11.85 -21.50
C LEU A 282 -8.27 -12.36 -20.19
N ILE A 283 -8.47 -13.66 -20.04
CA ILE A 283 -9.01 -14.26 -18.82
C ILE A 283 -7.94 -14.34 -17.72
N GLN A 284 -6.68 -14.50 -18.08
CA GLN A 284 -5.62 -14.72 -17.09
C GLN A 284 -5.15 -13.47 -16.36
N GLU A 285 -5.25 -12.28 -16.95
CA GLU A 285 -4.95 -11.03 -16.25
C GLU A 285 -5.83 -10.81 -15.01
N PRO A 286 -7.18 -10.85 -15.09
CA PRO A 286 -8.02 -10.68 -13.90
C PRO A 286 -7.81 -11.79 -12.87
N VAL A 287 -7.57 -13.03 -13.30
CA VAL A 287 -7.29 -14.16 -12.38
C VAL A 287 -6.03 -13.93 -11.55
N ARG A 288 -5.00 -13.32 -12.14
CA ARG A 288 -3.76 -12.96 -11.43
C ARG A 288 -3.93 -11.80 -10.45
N LEU A 289 -4.85 -10.87 -10.74
CA LEU A 289 -5.05 -9.67 -9.93
C LEU A 289 -5.97 -9.92 -8.72
N ILE A 290 -6.87 -10.89 -8.78
CA ILE A 290 -7.82 -11.19 -7.68
C ILE A 290 -7.11 -11.44 -6.33
N PRO A 291 -6.07 -12.29 -6.24
CA PRO A 291 -5.36 -12.54 -4.98
C PRO A 291 -4.68 -11.31 -4.40
N ASP A 292 -4.09 -10.47 -5.27
CA ASP A 292 -3.42 -9.23 -4.87
C ASP A 292 -4.44 -8.27 -4.26
N VAL A 293 -5.58 -8.06 -4.93
CA VAL A 293 -6.66 -7.19 -4.44
C VAL A 293 -7.26 -7.71 -3.13
N VAL A 294 -7.48 -9.03 -3.00
CA VAL A 294 -7.99 -9.64 -1.77
C VAL A 294 -6.99 -9.45 -0.62
N SER A 295 -5.69 -9.61 -0.88
CA SER A 295 -4.63 -9.44 0.12
C SER A 295 -4.53 -7.99 0.58
N GLU A 296 -4.55 -7.03 -0.36
CA GLU A 296 -4.58 -5.60 -0.07
C GLU A 296 -5.83 -5.21 0.75
N PHE A 297 -6.99 -5.80 0.43
CA PHE A 297 -8.22 -5.57 1.18
C PHE A 297 -8.14 -6.10 2.61
N ILE A 298 -7.60 -7.30 2.81
CA ILE A 298 -7.40 -7.88 4.16
C ILE A 298 -6.45 -7.01 4.98
N GLU A 299 -5.35 -6.56 4.38
CA GLU A 299 -4.39 -5.68 5.04
C GLU A 299 -5.03 -4.34 5.43
N ALA A 300 -5.74 -3.70 4.49
CA ALA A 300 -6.47 -2.46 4.72
C ALA A 300 -7.51 -2.60 5.83
N ASN A 301 -8.26 -3.70 5.85
CA ASN A 301 -9.27 -3.98 6.88
C ASN A 301 -8.63 -4.13 8.28
N SER A 302 -7.47 -4.79 8.36
CA SER A 302 -6.74 -4.94 9.64
C SER A 302 -6.19 -3.60 10.15
N ALA A 303 -5.67 -2.74 9.25
CA ALA A 303 -5.22 -1.40 9.58
C ALA A 303 -6.39 -0.53 10.05
N PHE A 304 -7.51 -0.61 9.34
CA PHE A 304 -8.72 0.11 9.68
C PHE A 304 -9.24 -0.24 11.07
N THR A 305 -9.31 -1.54 11.39
CA THR A 305 -9.70 -2.02 12.72
C THR A 305 -8.85 -1.42 13.84
N ARG A 306 -7.55 -1.20 13.62
CA ARG A 306 -6.67 -0.56 14.60
C ARG A 306 -6.98 0.93 14.78
N ILE A 307 -7.28 1.64 13.70
CA ILE A 307 -7.65 3.06 13.72
C ILE A 307 -8.97 3.26 14.47
N VAL A 308 -9.98 2.42 14.19
CA VAL A 308 -11.28 2.44 14.89
C VAL A 308 -11.07 2.32 16.39
N LYS A 309 -10.32 1.29 16.80
CA LYS A 309 -10.02 1.02 18.22
C LYS A 309 -9.29 2.20 18.89
N PHE A 310 -8.44 2.91 18.16
CA PHE A 310 -7.75 4.09 18.67
C PHE A 310 -8.70 5.28 18.84
N LEU A 311 -9.58 5.54 17.87
CA LEU A 311 -10.53 6.65 17.91
C LEU A 311 -11.66 6.43 18.93
N GLU A 312 -11.99 5.18 19.26
CA GLU A 312 -12.93 4.81 20.32
C GLU A 312 -12.32 4.82 21.72
N ALA A 313 -11.00 5.03 21.84
CA ALA A 313 -10.36 5.13 23.15
C ALA A 313 -10.94 6.30 23.94
N PRO A 314 -11.13 6.16 25.27
CA PRO A 314 -11.72 7.22 26.09
C PRO A 314 -10.87 8.48 26.02
N GLU A 315 -11.49 9.58 25.60
CA GLU A 315 -10.87 10.90 25.61
C GLU A 315 -10.65 11.34 27.07
N LEU A 316 -9.48 11.90 27.35
CA LEU A 316 -9.19 12.50 28.66
C LEU A 316 -10.17 13.64 28.89
N GLN A 317 -11.02 13.49 29.90
CA GLN A 317 -11.99 14.52 30.25
C GLN A 317 -11.23 15.72 30.79
N ASN A 318 -11.21 16.82 30.03
CA ASN A 318 -10.68 18.10 30.49
C ASN A 318 -11.54 18.57 31.66
N ARG A 319 -11.12 18.22 32.88
CA ARG A 319 -11.67 18.78 34.11
C ARG A 319 -11.47 20.28 34.00
N HIS A 320 -12.56 21.02 33.78
CA HIS A 320 -12.55 22.47 33.84
C HIS A 320 -11.94 22.84 35.19
N ILE A 321 -10.74 23.43 35.17
CA ILE A 321 -10.24 24.16 36.33
C ILE A 321 -11.14 25.39 36.40
N GLY A 322 -12.30 25.22 37.06
CA GLY A 322 -13.07 26.34 37.56
C GLY A 322 -12.11 27.17 38.42
N GLY A 323 -12.06 28.46 38.15
CA GLY A 323 -11.27 29.39 38.93
C GLY A 323 -11.75 29.35 40.37
N ASP A 324 -11.04 28.60 41.21
CA ASP A 324 -11.10 28.75 42.65
C ASP A 324 -9.77 29.35 43.08
N THR A 325 -9.81 30.65 43.33
CA THR A 325 -8.72 31.39 43.94
C THR A 325 -8.54 30.90 45.37
N GLY A 326 -7.43 30.21 45.64
CA GLY A 326 -6.90 30.09 46.99
C GLY A 326 -6.74 28.67 47.50
N SER A 327 -5.76 27.94 46.95
CA SER A 327 -4.80 27.08 47.68
C SER A 327 -4.11 26.15 46.68
N ARG A 328 -2.79 26.28 46.52
CA ARG A 328 -1.99 25.38 45.67
C ARG A 328 -1.94 23.99 46.31
N PRO A 329 -2.45 22.92 45.71
CA PRO A 329 -2.07 21.57 46.11
C PRO A 329 -0.67 21.24 45.55
N PRO A 330 0.13 20.42 46.25
CA PRO A 330 1.49 20.12 45.84
C PRO A 330 1.49 19.33 44.53
N ILE A 331 2.33 19.77 43.58
CA ILE A 331 2.60 19.08 42.32
C ILE A 331 3.09 17.67 42.66
N THR A 332 2.21 16.69 42.53
CA THR A 332 2.54 15.30 42.82
C THR A 332 2.09 14.44 41.65
N ARG A 333 3.10 13.90 40.95
CA ARG A 333 3.07 12.78 39.99
C ARG A 333 2.29 13.00 38.69
N VAL A 334 3.04 13.41 37.67
CA VAL A 334 2.85 12.95 36.29
C VAL A 334 2.80 11.42 36.32
N TYR A 335 1.62 10.84 36.10
CA TYR A 335 1.51 9.43 35.81
C TYR A 335 2.18 9.19 34.45
N SER A 336 3.43 8.71 34.47
CA SER A 336 4.03 8.13 33.28
C SER A 336 3.12 6.97 32.86
N CYS A 337 2.51 7.04 31.68
CA CYS A 337 1.86 5.89 31.07
C CYS A 337 2.97 4.93 30.62
N ARG A 338 3.52 4.18 31.58
CA ARG A 338 4.45 3.09 31.33
C ARG A 338 3.65 1.99 30.65
N SER A 339 3.71 1.93 29.33
CA SER A 339 3.35 0.74 28.57
C SER A 339 4.12 -0.44 29.15
N LYS A 340 3.45 -1.30 29.93
CA LYS A 340 4.00 -2.55 30.44
C LYS A 340 4.11 -3.55 29.28
N LYS A 341 5.12 -3.36 28.42
CA LYS A 341 5.88 -4.42 27.72
C LYS A 341 7.30 -3.89 27.44
N ALA A 342 8.03 -3.61 28.51
CA ALA A 342 9.49 -3.56 28.46
C ALA A 342 9.98 -5.02 28.55
N TYR A 343 10.40 -5.59 27.43
CA TYR A 343 11.32 -6.72 27.45
C TYR A 343 12.72 -6.11 27.55
N PRO A 344 13.45 -6.27 28.67
CA PRO A 344 14.81 -5.75 28.78
C PRO A 344 15.75 -6.72 28.05
N VAL A 345 16.25 -6.30 26.89
CA VAL A 345 17.37 -6.97 26.19
C VAL A 345 18.72 -6.72 26.92
N LEU A 346 18.73 -5.85 27.94
CA LEU A 346 19.90 -5.56 28.77
C LEU A 346 20.22 -6.60 29.86
N LEU A 347 19.49 -7.72 29.94
CA LEU A 347 19.74 -8.81 30.90
C LEU A 347 20.58 -9.97 30.34
N TRP A 348 21.17 -9.82 29.14
CA TRP A 348 21.99 -10.85 28.48
C TRP A 348 23.51 -10.70 28.69
N LEU A 349 23.97 -9.72 29.48
CA LEU A 349 25.40 -9.47 29.70
C LEU A 349 25.91 -9.89 31.08
N ASP A 350 25.06 -10.43 31.95
CA ASP A 350 25.40 -10.73 33.36
C ASP A 350 25.24 -12.21 33.75
N SER A 351 25.28 -13.14 32.79
CA SER A 351 25.16 -14.58 33.09
C SER A 351 26.00 -15.48 32.15
N GLY A 352 27.22 -15.79 32.61
CA GLY A 352 28.12 -16.84 32.10
C GLY A 352 29.17 -16.33 31.10
N LEU A 353 30.49 -16.54 31.26
CA LEU A 353 31.22 -17.49 32.09
C LEU A 353 32.67 -16.99 32.23
N LEU A 354 33.09 -16.64 33.46
CA LEU A 354 34.49 -16.65 33.87
C LEU A 354 34.88 -18.10 34.14
N THR A 355 35.59 -18.74 33.20
CA THR A 355 36.55 -19.81 33.48
C THR A 355 37.57 -19.81 32.35
N GLY A 356 38.78 -19.33 32.63
CA GLY A 356 39.93 -19.69 31.80
C GLY A 356 40.21 -21.18 31.88
N PRO A 357 41.14 -21.66 31.05
CA PRO A 357 42.27 -22.32 31.67
C PRO A 357 43.60 -21.74 31.20
N ASP A 358 44.57 -22.00 32.06
CA ASP A 358 45.98 -21.63 31.98
C ASP A 358 46.68 -22.11 30.70
N ALA A 359 47.82 -21.45 30.45
CA ALA A 359 48.89 -21.70 29.47
C ALA A 359 48.77 -21.05 28.08
#